data_AF-A0A401FI92-F1
#
_entry.id   AF-A0A401FI92-F1
#
_cell.length_a   1.000
_cell.length_b   1.000
_cell.length_c   1.000
_cell.angle_alpha   90.00
_cell.angle_beta   90.00
_cell.angle_gamma   90.00
#
_symmetry.space_group_name_H-M   'P 1'
#
loop_
_entity.id
_entity.type
_entity.pdbx_description
1 polymer ?
#
loop_
_entity_poly.entity_id
_entity_poly.type
_entity_poly.pdbx_seq_one_letter_code
_entity_poly.pdbx_strand_id
1 'polypeptide(L)'
;MVDGGTSFASPQIAAANADMNSKLAQPVGFWNPQIYRFALQPDTPFHVLDSDTNNNNLYYTGQPGKLYNQATGLGTIDFDKLYQHFDKN
;
A
#
# COMPACT_ATOMS: atom_id res chain seq x y z
N MET A 1 -23.97 -10.61 8.73
CA MET A 1 -23.44 -10.47 7.37
C MET A 1 -21.98 -10.09 7.50
N VAL A 2 -21.11 -10.68 6.68
CA VAL A 2 -19.73 -10.21 6.53
C VAL A 2 -19.75 -9.37 5.25
N ASP A 3 -19.64 -8.06 5.40
CA ASP A 3 -19.60 -7.12 4.28
C ASP A 3 -18.14 -6.87 3.87
N GLY A 4 -17.91 -6.54 2.60
CA GLY A 4 -16.57 -6.33 2.04
C GLY A 4 -16.56 -5.31 0.90
N GLY A 5 -15.39 -5.12 0.30
CA GLY A 5 -15.17 -4.16 -0.79
C GLY A 5 -14.22 -3.04 -0.42
N THR A 6 -13.85 -2.21 -1.39
CA THR A 6 -12.90 -1.10 -1.20
C THR A 6 -13.39 -0.06 -0.21
N SER A 7 -14.70 0.03 0.02
CA SER A 7 -15.31 0.84 1.08
C SER A 7 -14.87 0.46 2.50
N PHE A 8 -14.33 -0.76 2.71
CA PHE A 8 -13.69 -1.17 3.95
C PHE A 8 -12.18 -0.89 3.96
N ALA A 9 -11.53 -0.97 2.79
CA ALA A 9 -10.10 -0.69 2.66
C ALA A 9 -9.79 0.82 2.82
N SER A 10 -10.56 1.70 2.17
CA SER A 10 -10.34 3.15 2.22
C SER A 10 -10.30 3.73 3.65
N PRO A 11 -11.26 3.44 4.57
CA PRO A 11 -11.18 3.94 5.94
C PRO A 11 -10.02 3.35 6.74
N GLN A 12 -9.59 2.11 6.46
CA GLN A 12 -8.39 1.52 7.10
C GLN A 12 -7.13 2.29 6.71
N ILE A 13 -6.97 2.64 5.42
CA ILE A 13 -5.85 3.48 4.96
C ILE A 13 -5.92 4.87 5.59
N ALA A 14 -7.11 5.49 5.65
CA ALA A 14 -7.27 6.80 6.27
C ALA A 14 -6.90 6.79 7.77
N ALA A 15 -7.30 5.75 8.50
CA ALA A 15 -6.96 5.58 9.92
C ALA A 15 -5.45 5.38 10.12
N ALA A 16 -4.81 4.51 9.32
CA ALA A 16 -3.36 4.31 9.39
C ALA A 16 -2.58 5.59 9.06
N ASN A 17 -3.03 6.36 8.06
CA ASN A 17 -2.47 7.68 7.77
C ASN A 17 -2.61 8.66 8.95
N ALA A 18 -3.75 8.66 9.64
CA ALA A 18 -3.96 9.51 10.81
C ALA A 18 -3.04 9.11 11.98
N ASP A 19 -2.90 7.82 12.24
CA ASP A 19 -2.00 7.29 13.28
C ASP A 19 -0.53 7.64 12.99
N MET A 20 -0.05 7.43 11.76
CA MET A 20 1.30 7.83 11.37
C MET A 20 1.53 9.34 11.51
N ASN A 21 0.59 10.17 11.03
CA ASN A 21 0.69 11.64 11.16
C ASN A 21 0.69 12.12 12.61
N SER A 22 0.09 11.38 13.54
CA SER A 22 0.14 11.71 14.96
C SER A 22 1.52 11.54 15.59
N LYS A 23 2.40 10.78 14.93
CA LYS A 23 3.75 10.41 15.41
C LYS A 23 4.86 11.15 14.67
N LEU A 24 4.62 11.59 13.43
CA LEU A 24 5.60 12.33 12.62
C LEU A 24 5.65 13.82 12.99
N ALA A 25 6.83 14.43 12.83
CA ALA A 25 7.00 15.87 13.03
C ALA A 25 6.30 16.73 11.97
N GLN A 26 6.12 16.20 10.76
CA GLN A 26 5.34 16.79 9.68
C GLN A 26 4.39 15.77 9.07
N PRO A 27 3.22 16.21 8.58
CA PRO A 27 2.30 15.29 7.93
C PRO A 27 2.93 14.71 6.67
N VAL A 28 2.67 13.43 6.41
CA VAL A 28 3.13 12.68 5.22
C VAL A 28 2.78 13.35 3.88
N GLY A 29 1.69 14.13 3.83
CA GLY A 29 1.26 14.85 2.64
C GLY A 29 0.77 13.93 1.51
N PHE A 30 1.16 14.25 0.27
CA PHE A 30 0.75 13.51 -0.91
C PHE A 30 1.62 12.27 -1.15
N TRP A 31 1.07 11.09 -0.83
CA TRP A 31 1.84 9.84 -0.79
C TRP A 31 2.43 9.41 -2.12
N ASN A 32 1.74 9.60 -3.26
CA ASN A 32 2.03 8.83 -4.48
C ASN A 32 3.52 8.82 -4.87
N PRO A 33 4.22 9.97 -5.02
CA PRO A 33 5.63 9.96 -5.40
C PRO A 33 6.51 9.21 -4.39
N GLN A 34 6.23 9.37 -3.09
CA GLN A 34 6.98 8.77 -2.01
C GLN A 34 6.78 7.24 -1.98
N ILE A 35 5.54 6.76 -2.07
CA ILE A 35 5.26 5.32 -1.99
C ILE A 35 5.79 4.55 -3.20
N TYR A 36 5.75 5.13 -4.40
CA TYR A 36 6.37 4.50 -5.57
C TYR A 36 7.89 4.48 -5.46
N ARG A 37 8.51 5.49 -4.82
CA ARG A 37 9.94 5.46 -4.48
C ARG A 37 10.26 4.37 -3.45
N PHE A 38 9.46 4.25 -2.39
CA PHE A 38 9.66 3.24 -1.34
C PHE A 38 9.49 1.81 -1.88
N ALA A 39 8.57 1.62 -2.84
CA ALA A 39 8.31 0.33 -3.46
C ALA A 39 9.52 -0.27 -4.22
N LEU A 40 10.44 0.56 -4.67
CA LEU A 40 11.65 0.14 -5.39
C LEU A 40 12.81 -0.24 -4.45
N GLN A 41 12.67 -0.03 -3.15
CA GLN A 41 13.74 -0.27 -2.19
C GLN A 41 13.76 -1.73 -1.70
N PRO A 42 14.94 -2.29 -1.35
CA PRO A 42 15.04 -3.65 -0.83
C PRO A 42 14.20 -3.90 0.43
N ASP A 43 14.04 -2.88 1.27
CA ASP A 43 13.22 -2.89 2.49
C ASP A 43 11.82 -2.28 2.26
N THR A 44 11.27 -2.46 1.06
CA THR A 44 9.94 -1.99 0.68
C THR A 44 8.86 -2.32 1.74
N PRO A 45 7.95 -1.39 2.04
CA PRO A 45 6.83 -1.65 2.94
C PRO A 45 5.68 -2.40 2.26
N PHE A 46 5.81 -2.75 0.97
CA PHE A 46 4.73 -3.33 0.18
C PHE A 46 4.88 -4.84 0.02
N HIS A 47 3.79 -5.56 0.28
CA HIS A 47 3.63 -6.95 -0.11
C HIS A 47 2.88 -7.01 -1.44
N VAL A 48 3.64 -7.15 -2.53
CA VAL A 48 3.09 -7.15 -3.87
C VAL A 48 2.17 -8.35 -4.09
N LEU A 49 1.02 -8.09 -4.68
CA LEU A 49 0.03 -9.11 -5.04
C LEU A 49 0.13 -9.37 -6.56
N ASP A 50 1.04 -10.26 -6.98
CA ASP A 50 1.41 -10.49 -8.38
C ASP A 50 1.02 -11.88 -8.96
N SER A 51 0.47 -12.79 -8.15
CA SER A 51 -0.09 -14.07 -8.60
C SER A 51 -1.13 -13.91 -9.72
N ASP A 52 -1.00 -14.71 -10.77
CA ASP A 52 -1.90 -14.76 -11.93
C ASP A 52 -3.21 -15.54 -11.66
N THR A 53 -3.32 -16.21 -10.51
CA THR A 53 -4.47 -17.06 -10.16
C THR A 53 -5.47 -16.41 -9.22
N ASN A 54 -5.02 -15.58 -8.28
CA ASN A 54 -5.86 -15.09 -7.17
C ASN A 54 -5.63 -13.61 -6.79
N ASN A 55 -4.80 -12.88 -7.51
CA ASN A 55 -4.61 -11.44 -7.31
C ASN A 55 -5.22 -10.66 -8.48
N ASN A 56 -6.54 -10.74 -8.63
CA ASN A 56 -7.25 -10.22 -9.79
C ASN A 56 -8.50 -9.40 -9.43
N ASN A 57 -9.06 -8.76 -10.44
CA ASN A 57 -10.44 -8.28 -10.47
C ASN A 57 -11.12 -8.77 -11.77
N LEU A 58 -12.28 -8.22 -12.12
CA LEU A 58 -13.02 -8.62 -13.32
C LEU A 58 -12.25 -8.44 -14.65
N TYR A 59 -11.22 -7.60 -14.68
CA TYR A 59 -10.53 -7.17 -15.91
C TYR A 59 -9.02 -7.40 -15.92
N TYR A 60 -8.39 -7.48 -14.75
CA TYR A 60 -6.94 -7.56 -14.61
C TYR A 60 -6.57 -8.70 -13.65
N THR A 61 -5.48 -9.40 -13.96
CA THR A 61 -4.86 -10.39 -13.07
C THR A 61 -3.42 -10.00 -12.77
N GLY A 62 -2.87 -10.57 -11.70
CA GLY A 62 -1.47 -10.40 -11.34
C GLY A 62 -0.53 -10.93 -12.43
N GLN A 63 0.66 -10.35 -12.47
CA GLN A 63 1.73 -10.75 -13.37
C GLN A 63 2.96 -11.09 -12.54
N PRO A 64 3.32 -12.38 -12.38
CA PRO A 64 4.42 -12.78 -11.51
C PRO A 64 5.71 -11.99 -11.77
N GLY A 65 6.29 -11.46 -10.70
CA GLY A 65 7.50 -10.63 -10.72
C GLY A 65 7.29 -9.16 -11.09
N LYS A 66 6.05 -8.70 -11.36
CA LYS A 66 5.76 -7.27 -11.58
C LYS A 66 5.48 -6.57 -10.26
N LEU A 67 6.14 -5.43 -10.05
CA LEU A 67 5.93 -4.58 -8.88
C LEU A 67 4.51 -4.02 -8.77
N TYR A 68 3.85 -3.80 -9.91
CA TYR A 68 2.54 -3.19 -9.98
C TYR A 68 1.53 -4.13 -10.62
N ASN A 69 0.38 -4.26 -9.98
CA ASN A 69 -0.79 -4.97 -10.49
C ASN A 69 -1.95 -3.98 -10.64
N GLN A 70 -2.58 -3.92 -11.81
CA GLN A 70 -3.71 -3.01 -12.08
C GLN A 70 -4.92 -3.24 -11.15
N ALA A 71 -5.08 -4.43 -10.59
CA ALA A 71 -6.16 -4.75 -9.67
C ALA A 71 -5.88 -4.27 -8.22
N THR A 72 -4.62 -4.25 -7.80
CA THR A 72 -4.23 -4.08 -6.38
C THR A 72 -3.16 -3.03 -6.13
N GLY A 73 -2.67 -2.36 -7.18
CA GLY A 73 -1.59 -1.38 -7.13
C GLY A 73 -0.27 -2.01 -6.69
N LEU A 74 0.29 -1.48 -5.59
CA LEU A 74 1.50 -2.00 -4.94
C LEU A 74 1.22 -3.19 -4.00
N GLY A 75 -0.05 -3.61 -3.86
CA GLY A 75 -0.45 -4.72 -2.98
C GLY A 75 -0.86 -4.25 -1.57
N THR A 76 -0.52 -5.03 -0.55
CA THR A 76 -0.81 -4.68 0.86
C THR A 76 0.37 -4.00 1.54
N ILE A 77 0.10 -3.34 2.67
CA ILE A 77 1.05 -2.44 3.33
C ILE A 77 1.44 -3.00 4.70
N ASP A 78 2.75 -3.07 4.95
CA ASP A 78 3.33 -3.11 6.29
C ASP A 78 3.44 -1.65 6.80
N PHE A 79 2.53 -1.26 7.69
CA PHE A 79 2.44 0.13 8.16
C PHE A 79 3.60 0.54 9.07
N ASP A 80 4.25 -0.41 9.76
CA ASP A 80 5.42 -0.11 10.60
C ASP A 80 6.62 0.25 9.71
N LYS A 81 6.84 -0.52 8.64
CA LYS A 81 7.87 -0.16 7.65
C LYS A 81 7.52 1.13 6.93
N LEU A 82 6.26 1.32 6.54
CA LEU A 82 5.84 2.53 5.85
C LEU A 82 6.10 3.77 6.72
N TYR A 83 5.76 3.71 8.00
CA TYR A 83 6.06 4.76 8.97
C TYR A 83 7.56 5.04 9.04
N GLN A 84 8.40 4.01 9.16
CA GLN A 84 9.87 4.16 9.17
C GLN A 84 10.39 4.84 7.90
N HIS A 85 9.82 4.54 6.73
CA HIS A 85 10.20 5.20 5.47
C HIS A 85 9.84 6.68 5.44
N PHE A 86 8.72 7.08 6.06
CA PHE A 86 8.34 8.48 6.19
C PHE A 86 9.19 9.23 7.22
N ASP A 87 9.45 8.62 8.38
CA ASP A 87 10.19 9.20 9.51
C ASP A 87 11.69 9.38 9.25
N LYS A 88 12.28 8.58 8.34
CA LYS A 88 13.69 8.69 7.94
C LYS A 88 14.00 9.92 7.06
N ASN A 89 13.00 10.67 6.57
CA ASN A 89 13.24 11.90 5.77
C ASN A 89 13.13 13.14 6.65
#